data_AF-A0A7T8KD69-F1
#
_entry.id   AF-A0A7T8KD69-F1
#
_cell.length_a   1.000
_cell.length_b   1.000
_cell.length_c   1.000
_cell.angle_alpha   90.00
_cell.angle_beta   90.00
_cell.angle_gamma   90.00
#
_symmetry.space_group_name_H-M   'P 1'
#
loop_
_entity.id
_entity.type
_entity.pdbx_description
1 polymer ?
#
loop_
_entity_poly.entity_id
_entity_poly.type
_entity_poly.pdbx_seq_one_letter_code
_entity_poly.pdbx_strand_id
1 'polypeptide(L)'
;QPLGGYDRAAGLSTFSLSSRAQLVTITMVSDNFNPPESWKRVTAVMMIRAGCKDMEIMKTACVARNTVKSIRSELEESNNDYEKVVERKKGKRRSDSLRTPEFVEKLQKKVQEDPSKSCTKLAEELGVGNTTVRVCINEDLRYHFYKRRKGQILTVKAQENQFNKALKLHEPEHLAAQLPRLQPGYQLNCLQHHGQVEGPHHALLQKVAEGPGQVRKVVEVRGLYFN
;
A
#
# COMPACT_ATOMS: atom_id res chain seq x y z
N GLN A 1 -62.73 53.62 -5.17
CA GLN A 1 -63.28 53.38 -6.52
C GLN A 1 -63.56 54.74 -7.16
N PRO A 2 -63.61 54.88 -8.50
CA PRO A 2 -62.90 54.16 -9.58
C PRO A 2 -61.76 55.09 -10.11
N LEU A 3 -61.19 55.12 -11.33
CA LEU A 3 -61.14 54.27 -12.56
C LEU A 3 -59.65 53.78 -12.71
N GLY A 4 -58.99 53.39 -13.82
CA GLY A 4 -59.29 53.29 -15.27
C GLY A 4 -58.90 54.54 -16.10
N GLY A 5 -58.20 54.44 -17.25
CA GLY A 5 -57.53 53.28 -17.86
C GLY A 5 -57.04 53.48 -19.31
N TYR A 6 -56.25 52.52 -19.81
CA TYR A 6 -56.00 52.13 -21.22
C TYR A 6 -55.23 53.03 -22.24
N ASP A 7 -54.12 52.45 -22.71
CA ASP A 7 -53.70 52.21 -24.11
C ASP A 7 -52.89 53.20 -25.01
N ARG A 8 -51.82 52.62 -25.59
CA ARG A 8 -51.22 52.77 -26.95
C ARG A 8 -50.44 54.04 -27.37
N ALA A 9 -49.12 53.90 -27.39
CA ALA A 9 -48.34 53.71 -28.63
C ALA A 9 -46.97 53.08 -28.27
N ALA A 10 -46.53 51.92 -28.79
CA ALA A 10 -46.30 51.54 -30.20
C ALA A 10 -45.10 52.26 -30.84
N GLY A 11 -43.88 51.99 -30.34
CA GLY A 11 -42.60 52.50 -30.86
C GLY A 11 -41.56 51.41 -31.07
N LEU A 12 -41.75 50.57 -32.10
CA LEU A 12 -40.80 49.49 -32.44
C LEU A 12 -39.55 50.05 -33.12
N SER A 13 -38.47 50.25 -32.36
CA SER A 13 -37.13 50.49 -32.93
C SER A 13 -36.54 49.18 -33.46
N THR A 14 -36.69 48.92 -34.75
CA THR A 14 -36.17 47.71 -35.41
C THR A 14 -34.66 47.81 -35.63
N PHE A 15 -33.87 47.49 -34.61
CA PHE A 15 -32.42 47.35 -34.77
C PHE A 15 -32.06 46.10 -35.59
N SER A 16 -31.33 46.33 -36.68
CA SER A 16 -30.91 45.33 -37.66
C SER A 16 -30.16 44.15 -37.03
N LEU A 17 -30.55 42.91 -37.40
CA LEU A 17 -29.79 41.71 -37.05
C LEU A 17 -28.49 41.63 -37.87
N SER A 18 -27.42 42.23 -37.35
CA SER A 18 -26.06 41.94 -37.81
C SER A 18 -25.57 40.63 -37.20
N SER A 19 -25.38 39.61 -38.04
CA SER A 19 -25.15 38.22 -37.64
C SER A 19 -23.74 37.95 -37.07
N ARG A 20 -23.38 38.54 -35.92
CA ARG A 20 -22.08 38.24 -35.26
C ARG A 20 -21.99 38.40 -33.73
N ALA A 21 -23.09 38.32 -32.99
CA ALA A 21 -23.09 38.46 -31.53
C ALA A 21 -24.03 37.48 -30.78
N GLN A 22 -23.75 36.18 -30.85
CA GLN A 22 -24.29 35.19 -29.90
C GLN A 22 -23.19 34.66 -28.94
N LEU A 23 -22.41 35.58 -28.37
CA LEU A 23 -21.76 35.29 -27.10
C LEU A 23 -22.83 35.39 -26.02
N VAL A 24 -23.40 34.25 -25.63
CA VAL A 24 -24.31 34.15 -24.49
C VAL A 24 -23.53 34.56 -23.24
N THR A 25 -23.77 35.77 -22.75
CA THR A 25 -23.24 36.22 -21.45
C THR A 25 -23.97 35.46 -20.35
N ILE A 26 -23.45 34.27 -20.01
CA ILE A 26 -23.86 33.49 -18.84
C ILE A 26 -23.34 34.22 -17.58
N THR A 27 -23.95 35.36 -17.26
CA THR A 27 -23.80 36.03 -15.97
C THR A 27 -24.66 35.32 -14.93
N MET A 28 -24.34 34.05 -14.68
CA MET A 28 -24.94 33.25 -13.61
C MET A 28 -24.05 33.32 -12.38
N VAL A 29 -24.64 33.81 -11.28
CA VAL A 29 -24.01 33.93 -9.97
C VAL A 29 -23.52 32.57 -9.49
N SER A 30 -22.24 32.46 -9.18
CA SER A 30 -21.66 31.25 -8.59
C SER A 30 -20.40 31.56 -7.77
N ASP A 31 -20.45 32.62 -6.95
CA ASP A 31 -19.33 33.12 -6.13
C ASP A 31 -18.75 32.12 -5.10
N ASN A 32 -19.35 30.93 -4.97
CA ASN A 32 -18.91 29.85 -4.08
C ASN A 32 -18.81 28.47 -4.78
N PHE A 33 -18.80 28.39 -6.11
CA PHE A 33 -18.54 27.10 -6.78
C PHE A 33 -17.04 26.77 -6.73
N ASN A 34 -16.64 25.92 -5.77
CA ASN A 34 -15.30 25.38 -5.65
C ASN A 34 -15.23 23.99 -6.31
N PRO A 35 -14.78 23.85 -7.57
CA PRO A 35 -14.70 22.55 -8.24
C PRO A 35 -13.73 21.59 -7.52
N PRO A 36 -13.97 20.27 -7.61
CA PRO A 36 -13.07 19.28 -7.01
C PRO A 36 -11.66 19.39 -7.60
N GLU A 37 -10.64 19.05 -6.82
CA GLU A 37 -9.22 19.25 -7.18
C GLU A 37 -8.83 18.60 -8.52
N SER A 38 -9.47 17.49 -8.89
CA SER A 38 -9.34 16.82 -10.19
C SER A 38 -9.83 17.66 -11.37
N TRP A 39 -10.85 18.50 -11.19
CA TRP A 39 -11.45 19.32 -12.24
C TRP A 39 -10.81 20.70 -12.35
N LYS A 40 -10.26 21.27 -11.27
CA LYS A 40 -9.64 22.62 -11.27
C LYS A 40 -8.65 22.84 -12.43
N ARG A 41 -7.76 21.87 -12.67
CA ARG A 41 -6.77 21.93 -13.77
C ARG A 41 -7.42 21.77 -15.14
N VAL A 42 -8.44 20.90 -15.27
CA VAL A 42 -9.25 20.75 -16.49
C VAL A 42 -9.93 22.08 -16.84
N THR A 43 -10.68 22.67 -15.89
CA THR A 43 -11.37 23.96 -16.06
C THR A 43 -10.39 25.07 -16.43
N ALA A 44 -9.23 25.14 -15.77
CA ALA A 44 -8.20 26.13 -16.12
C ALA A 44 -7.68 25.97 -17.56
N VAL A 45 -7.39 24.74 -18.00
CA VAL A 45 -6.93 24.45 -19.37
C VAL A 45 -8.02 24.77 -20.41
N MET A 46 -9.29 24.41 -20.14
CA MET A 46 -10.43 24.74 -21.01
C MET A 46 -10.65 26.26 -21.13
N MET A 47 -10.56 27.00 -20.02
CA MET A 47 -10.69 28.47 -20.03
C MET A 47 -9.50 29.17 -20.70
N ILE A 48 -8.28 28.59 -20.65
CA ILE A 48 -7.14 29.06 -21.44
C ILE A 48 -7.40 28.83 -22.94
N ARG A 49 -7.92 27.66 -23.33
CA ARG A 49 -8.31 27.36 -24.73
C ARG A 49 -9.44 28.29 -25.23
N ALA A 50 -10.32 28.73 -24.34
CA ALA A 50 -11.36 29.73 -24.63
C ALA A 50 -10.83 31.19 -24.68
N GLY A 51 -9.55 31.43 -24.43
CA GLY A 51 -8.93 32.76 -24.49
C GLY A 51 -9.18 33.66 -23.27
N CYS A 52 -9.69 33.11 -22.16
CA CYS A 52 -10.00 33.88 -20.95
C CYS A 52 -8.74 34.46 -20.28
N LYS A 53 -8.92 35.56 -19.54
CA LYS A 53 -7.83 36.24 -18.81
C LYS A 53 -7.53 35.53 -17.50
N ASP A 54 -6.29 35.64 -17.03
CA ASP A 54 -5.82 34.98 -15.80
C ASP A 54 -6.70 35.25 -14.57
N MET A 55 -7.26 36.46 -14.45
CA MET A 55 -8.13 36.84 -13.33
C MET A 55 -9.51 36.20 -13.40
N GLU A 56 -10.01 35.90 -14.60
CA GLU A 56 -11.27 35.18 -14.81
C GLU A 56 -11.04 33.71 -14.47
N ILE A 57 -9.99 33.10 -15.03
CA ILE A 57 -9.58 31.71 -14.78
C ILE A 57 -9.32 31.45 -13.27
N MET A 58 -8.59 32.35 -12.60
CA MET A 58 -8.29 32.29 -11.17
C MET A 58 -9.56 32.23 -10.32
N LYS A 59 -10.59 33.02 -10.67
CA LYS A 59 -11.88 33.01 -9.99
C LYS A 59 -12.68 31.74 -10.30
N THR A 60 -12.89 31.42 -11.57
CA THR A 60 -13.81 30.36 -12.01
C THR A 60 -13.30 28.94 -11.74
N ALA A 61 -11.97 28.73 -11.74
CA ALA A 61 -11.37 27.43 -11.44
C ALA A 61 -10.84 27.33 -9.99
N CYS A 62 -10.99 28.39 -9.19
CA CYS A 62 -10.52 28.48 -7.79
C CYS A 62 -9.04 28.05 -7.60
N VAL A 63 -8.16 28.47 -8.51
CA VAL A 63 -6.72 28.20 -8.49
C VAL A 63 -5.92 29.49 -8.30
N ALA A 64 -4.74 29.41 -7.69
CA ALA A 64 -3.86 30.56 -7.56
C ALA A 64 -3.38 31.09 -8.94
N ARG A 65 -3.22 32.41 -9.08
CA ARG A 65 -2.76 33.04 -10.34
C ARG A 65 -1.43 32.46 -10.85
N ASN A 66 -0.54 32.07 -9.96
CA ASN A 66 0.73 31.43 -10.32
C ASN A 66 0.53 30.03 -10.94
N THR A 67 -0.51 29.30 -10.52
CA THR A 67 -0.90 28.02 -11.13
C THR A 67 -1.40 28.24 -12.56
N VAL A 68 -2.21 29.28 -12.81
CA VAL A 68 -2.66 29.63 -14.17
C VAL A 68 -1.48 29.97 -15.08
N LYS A 69 -0.54 30.79 -14.60
CA LYS A 69 0.70 31.10 -15.33
C LYS A 69 1.55 29.86 -15.61
N SER A 70 1.70 28.97 -14.63
CA SER A 70 2.42 27.70 -14.81
C SER A 70 1.74 26.80 -15.84
N ILE A 71 0.41 26.80 -15.94
CA ILE A 71 -0.32 26.02 -16.96
C ILE A 71 -0.14 26.64 -18.35
N ARG A 72 -0.05 27.98 -18.48
CA ARG A 72 0.30 28.62 -19.77
C ARG A 72 1.72 28.25 -20.23
N SER A 73 2.73 28.39 -19.37
CA SER A 73 4.10 27.93 -19.65
C SER A 73 4.14 26.46 -20.08
N GLU A 74 3.39 25.60 -19.38
CA GLU A 74 3.34 24.17 -19.66
C GLU A 74 2.61 23.83 -20.98
N LEU A 75 1.65 24.66 -21.42
CA LEU A 75 1.05 24.60 -22.75
C LEU A 75 2.01 25.07 -23.85
N GLU A 76 2.74 26.16 -23.60
CA GLU A 76 3.77 26.69 -24.51
C GLU A 76 4.92 25.68 -24.69
N GLU A 77 5.42 25.08 -23.60
CA GLU A 77 6.37 23.94 -23.57
C GLU A 77 5.89 22.69 -24.32
N SER A 78 4.56 22.54 -24.51
CA SER A 78 3.94 21.34 -25.09
C SER A 78 3.42 21.54 -26.52
N ASN A 79 3.70 22.67 -27.15
CA ASN A 79 3.12 23.07 -28.46
C ASN A 79 1.57 23.10 -28.46
N ASN A 80 0.96 23.48 -27.33
CA ASN A 80 -0.50 23.49 -27.08
C ASN A 80 -1.16 22.09 -27.07
N ASP A 81 -0.44 21.06 -26.64
CA ASP A 81 -1.01 19.74 -26.33
C ASP A 81 -1.82 19.83 -25.02
N TYR A 82 -3.11 20.13 -25.15
CA TYR A 82 -4.02 20.31 -24.02
C TYR A 82 -4.22 19.04 -23.19
N GLU A 83 -4.20 17.85 -23.80
CA GLU A 83 -4.47 16.58 -23.11
C GLU A 83 -3.33 16.24 -22.15
N LYS A 84 -2.09 16.36 -22.63
CA LYS A 84 -0.86 16.20 -21.84
C LYS A 84 -0.74 17.20 -20.69
N VAL A 85 -1.29 18.41 -20.82
CA VAL A 85 -1.27 19.43 -19.76
C VAL A 85 -2.46 19.32 -18.81
N VAL A 86 -3.58 18.70 -19.19
CA VAL A 86 -4.65 18.35 -18.24
C VAL A 86 -4.11 17.43 -17.14
N GLU A 87 -3.33 16.39 -17.49
CA GLU A 87 -2.66 15.57 -16.49
C GLU A 87 -1.63 16.38 -15.67
N ARG A 88 -1.56 16.11 -14.36
CA ARG A 88 -0.53 16.68 -13.48
C ARG A 88 0.72 15.81 -13.53
N LYS A 89 1.86 16.40 -13.91
CA LYS A 89 3.20 15.75 -13.89
C LYS A 89 3.38 14.91 -12.62
N LYS A 90 3.48 13.58 -12.77
CA LYS A 90 3.60 12.61 -11.66
C LYS A 90 4.90 12.87 -10.88
N GLY A 91 4.81 12.93 -9.56
CA GLY A 91 5.98 13.16 -8.70
C GLY A 91 7.01 12.04 -8.85
N LYS A 92 8.24 12.37 -9.24
CA LYS A 92 9.34 11.40 -9.29
C LYS A 92 9.67 10.94 -7.86
N ARG A 93 9.90 9.63 -7.68
CA ARG A 93 10.57 9.13 -6.46
C ARG A 93 11.98 9.75 -6.40
N ARG A 94 12.45 10.04 -5.19
CA ARG A 94 13.82 10.56 -4.98
C ARG A 94 14.85 9.50 -5.42
N SER A 95 15.97 9.96 -5.98
CA SER A 95 17.09 9.11 -6.39
C SER A 95 17.88 8.51 -5.22
N ASP A 96 17.74 9.09 -4.02
CA ASP A 96 18.34 8.59 -2.77
C ASP A 96 17.56 7.41 -2.14
N SER A 97 16.59 6.83 -2.85
CA SER A 97 15.71 5.80 -2.32
C SER A 97 16.41 4.43 -2.25
N LEU A 98 17.10 4.20 -1.12
CA LEU A 98 17.79 2.94 -0.78
C LEU A 98 16.88 1.69 -0.74
N ARG A 99 15.55 1.85 -0.79
CA ARG A 99 14.54 0.79 -0.79
C ARG A 99 14.35 0.24 -2.22
N THR A 100 15.41 -0.33 -2.78
CA THR A 100 15.40 -1.06 -4.05
C THR A 100 15.01 -2.53 -3.83
N PRO A 101 14.46 -3.26 -4.83
CA PRO A 101 14.13 -4.68 -4.68
C PRO A 101 15.36 -5.52 -4.31
N GLU A 102 16.51 -5.24 -4.93
CA GLU A 102 17.77 -5.90 -4.57
C GLU A 102 18.17 -5.70 -3.10
N PHE A 103 17.93 -4.50 -2.53
CA PHE A 103 18.20 -4.23 -1.12
C PHE A 103 17.27 -5.05 -0.22
N VAL A 104 15.99 -5.14 -0.58
CA VAL A 104 15.00 -5.96 0.14
C VAL A 104 15.39 -7.44 0.12
N GLU A 105 15.84 -7.99 -1.01
CA GLU A 105 16.37 -9.36 -1.09
C GLU A 105 17.64 -9.58 -0.25
N LYS A 106 18.59 -8.64 -0.29
CA LYS A 106 19.84 -8.70 0.50
C LYS A 106 19.52 -8.68 2.00
N LEU A 107 18.56 -7.84 2.42
CA LEU A 107 18.04 -7.79 3.78
C LEU A 107 17.28 -9.07 4.17
N GLN A 108 16.47 -9.63 3.28
CA GLN A 108 15.76 -10.89 3.51
C GLN A 108 16.71 -12.04 3.79
N LYS A 109 17.77 -12.18 2.97
CA LYS A 109 18.82 -13.19 3.16
C LYS A 109 19.49 -13.02 4.52
N LYS A 110 19.87 -11.79 4.91
CA LYS A 110 20.44 -11.49 6.24
C LYS A 110 19.51 -11.80 7.42
N VAL A 111 18.20 -11.66 7.25
CA VAL A 111 17.18 -12.05 8.24
C VAL A 111 16.99 -13.57 8.30
N GLN A 112 17.11 -14.28 7.17
CA GLN A 112 17.02 -15.73 7.12
C GLN A 112 18.29 -16.42 7.67
N GLU A 113 19.47 -15.83 7.47
CA GLU A 113 20.72 -16.25 8.12
C GLU A 113 20.62 -16.20 9.65
N ASP A 114 20.27 -15.03 10.21
CA ASP A 114 20.18 -14.79 11.65
C ASP A 114 18.89 -14.01 12.00
N PRO A 115 17.73 -14.69 12.19
CA PRO A 115 16.48 -14.02 12.57
C PRO A 115 16.53 -13.33 13.95
N SER A 116 17.62 -13.52 14.69
CA SER A 116 17.86 -12.93 16.02
C SER A 116 18.55 -11.56 15.99
N LYS A 117 19.05 -11.11 14.83
CA LYS A 117 19.69 -9.79 14.69
C LYS A 117 18.69 -8.66 14.91
N SER A 118 19.14 -7.58 15.54
CA SER A 118 18.35 -6.36 15.68
C SER A 118 18.38 -5.54 14.39
N CYS A 119 17.36 -4.71 14.14
CA CYS A 119 17.37 -3.75 13.02
C CYS A 119 18.65 -2.90 13.01
N THR A 120 19.17 -2.50 14.18
CA THR A 120 20.42 -1.74 14.29
C THR A 120 21.62 -2.52 13.75
N LYS A 121 21.76 -3.82 14.07
CA LYS A 121 22.87 -4.62 13.56
C LYS A 121 22.74 -4.93 12.08
N LEU A 122 21.52 -5.19 11.59
CA LEU A 122 21.25 -5.31 10.15
C LEU A 122 21.53 -3.99 9.40
N ALA A 123 21.27 -2.84 10.02
CA ALA A 123 21.55 -1.53 9.47
C ALA A 123 23.06 -1.20 9.42
N GLU A 124 23.81 -1.57 10.46
CA GLU A 124 25.27 -1.53 10.48
C GLU A 124 25.88 -2.45 9.40
N GLU A 125 25.44 -3.71 9.31
CA GLU A 125 25.91 -4.69 8.31
C GLU A 125 25.62 -4.28 6.85
N LEU A 126 24.56 -3.49 6.62
CA LEU A 126 24.13 -3.05 5.29
C LEU A 126 24.51 -1.58 4.98
N GLY A 127 25.12 -0.85 5.91
CA GLY A 127 25.52 0.56 5.71
C GLY A 127 24.37 1.55 5.55
N VAL A 128 23.20 1.28 6.15
CA VAL A 128 21.95 2.05 5.95
C VAL A 128 21.36 2.57 7.27
N GLY A 129 20.38 3.46 7.19
CA GLY A 129 19.62 3.91 8.37
C GLY A 129 18.73 2.81 8.97
N ASN A 130 18.76 2.67 10.30
CA ASN A 130 17.89 1.76 11.08
C ASN A 130 16.40 1.90 10.74
N THR A 131 15.93 3.14 10.52
CA THR A 131 14.55 3.43 10.08
C THR A 131 14.22 2.77 8.74
N THR A 132 15.14 2.82 7.77
CA THR A 132 14.98 2.18 6.46
C THR A 132 14.83 0.67 6.60
N VAL A 133 15.72 0.03 7.37
CA VAL A 133 15.65 -1.42 7.65
C VAL A 133 14.33 -1.79 8.31
N ARG A 134 13.92 -1.06 9.35
CA ARG A 134 12.67 -1.33 10.09
C ARG A 134 11.42 -1.17 9.22
N VAL A 135 11.42 -0.17 8.33
CA VAL A 135 10.36 0.03 7.33
C VAL A 135 10.31 -1.14 6.34
N CYS A 136 11.45 -1.55 5.78
CA CYS A 136 11.49 -2.66 4.82
C CYS A 136 11.08 -4.01 5.44
N ILE A 137 11.51 -4.28 6.68
CA ILE A 137 11.09 -5.48 7.45
C ILE A 137 9.58 -5.50 7.67
N ASN A 138 8.99 -4.37 8.06
CA ASN A 138 7.57 -4.29 8.40
C ASN A 138 6.63 -4.22 7.18
N GLU A 139 7.02 -3.52 6.11
CA GLU A 139 6.14 -3.21 4.97
C GLU A 139 6.37 -4.11 3.75
N ASP A 140 7.63 -4.34 3.37
CA ASP A 140 7.98 -5.15 2.19
C ASP A 140 8.00 -6.64 2.56
N LEU A 141 8.79 -7.00 3.57
CA LEU A 141 8.96 -8.38 4.02
C LEU A 141 7.84 -8.86 4.96
N ARG A 142 7.13 -7.92 5.59
CA ARG A 142 6.01 -8.15 6.53
C ARG A 142 6.35 -9.05 7.72
N TYR A 143 7.62 -9.10 8.14
CA TYR A 143 8.02 -9.85 9.33
C TYR A 143 7.78 -9.03 10.60
N HIS A 144 7.56 -9.72 11.72
CA HIS A 144 7.34 -9.11 13.02
C HIS A 144 8.30 -9.69 14.06
N PHE A 145 8.84 -8.83 14.92
CA PHE A 145 9.79 -9.20 15.97
C PHE A 145 9.06 -9.86 17.15
N TYR A 146 9.03 -11.19 17.17
CA TYR A 146 8.44 -11.95 18.25
C TYR A 146 9.45 -12.26 19.36
N LYS A 147 9.01 -12.13 20.62
CA LYS A 147 9.77 -12.56 21.79
C LYS A 147 9.31 -13.96 22.22
N ARG A 148 9.95 -15.00 21.69
CA ARG A 148 9.75 -16.38 22.18
C ARG A 148 10.23 -16.46 23.64
N ARG A 149 9.36 -16.97 24.52
CA ARG A 149 9.77 -17.41 25.86
C ARG A 149 10.40 -18.80 25.72
N LYS A 150 11.58 -19.00 26.31
CA LYS A 150 12.18 -20.34 26.42
C LYS A 150 11.44 -21.10 27.54
N GLY A 151 11.02 -22.33 27.26
CA GLY A 151 10.52 -23.27 28.27
C GLY A 151 11.66 -23.93 29.06
N GLN A 152 11.38 -25.07 29.68
CA GLN A 152 12.42 -25.89 30.32
C GLN A 152 13.49 -26.29 29.29
N ILE A 153 14.76 -26.14 29.64
CA ILE A 153 15.87 -26.63 28.82
C ILE A 153 15.94 -28.14 29.00
N LEU A 154 15.64 -28.89 27.94
CA LEU A 154 15.67 -30.35 27.92
C LEU A 154 17.08 -30.86 27.65
N THR A 155 17.54 -31.84 28.43
CA THR A 155 18.77 -32.60 28.12
C THR A 155 18.56 -33.44 26.86
N VAL A 156 19.65 -33.84 26.18
CA VAL A 156 19.58 -34.64 24.94
C VAL A 156 18.73 -35.90 25.14
N LYS A 157 19.00 -36.66 26.21
CA LYS A 157 18.21 -37.84 26.61
C LYS A 157 16.72 -37.52 26.88
N ALA A 158 16.38 -36.32 27.33
CA ALA A 158 14.98 -35.92 27.49
C ALA A 158 14.32 -35.58 26.14
N GLN A 159 15.06 -34.99 25.20
CA GLN A 159 14.60 -34.72 23.83
C GLN A 159 14.36 -36.03 23.07
N GLU A 160 15.31 -36.97 23.11
CA GLU A 160 15.18 -38.33 22.55
C GLU A 160 13.94 -39.06 23.12
N ASN A 161 13.75 -39.02 24.43
CA ASN A 161 12.59 -39.63 25.08
C ASN A 161 11.25 -38.95 24.73
N GLN A 162 11.24 -37.66 24.40
CA GLN A 162 10.04 -36.98 23.90
C GLN A 162 9.78 -37.32 22.43
N PHE A 163 10.81 -37.32 21.58
CA PHE A 163 10.72 -37.71 20.17
C PHE A 163 10.23 -39.15 20.00
N ASN A 164 10.82 -40.10 20.74
CA ASN A 164 10.41 -41.51 20.73
C ASN A 164 8.99 -41.74 21.29
N LYS A 165 8.48 -40.85 22.15
CA LYS A 165 7.07 -40.85 22.58
C LYS A 165 6.15 -40.26 21.51
N ALA A 166 6.56 -39.18 20.86
CA ALA A 166 5.79 -38.53 19.80
C ALA A 166 5.60 -39.48 18.59
N LEU A 167 6.67 -40.17 18.16
CA LEU A 167 6.58 -41.21 17.13
C LEU A 167 5.58 -42.30 17.52
N LYS A 168 5.73 -42.91 18.71
CA LYS A 168 4.81 -43.96 19.20
C LYS A 168 3.35 -43.51 19.34
N LEU A 169 3.06 -42.23 19.51
CA LEU A 169 1.70 -41.70 19.52
C LEU A 169 1.15 -41.43 18.11
N HIS A 170 2.02 -41.34 17.10
CA HIS A 170 1.68 -41.14 15.70
C HIS A 170 1.57 -42.47 14.92
N GLU A 171 2.11 -43.57 15.45
CA GLU A 171 1.92 -44.91 14.87
C GLU A 171 0.43 -45.28 14.78
N PRO A 172 -0.07 -45.76 13.63
CA PRO A 172 -1.50 -45.97 13.41
C PRO A 172 -2.12 -47.02 14.35
N GLU A 173 -1.33 -47.99 14.82
CA GLU A 173 -1.75 -48.98 15.81
C GLU A 173 -2.12 -48.32 17.15
N HIS A 174 -1.37 -47.30 17.58
CA HIS A 174 -1.61 -46.61 18.85
C HIS A 174 -2.77 -45.62 18.75
N LEU A 175 -3.06 -45.10 17.55
CA LEU A 175 -4.29 -44.35 17.25
C LEU A 175 -5.51 -45.30 17.27
N ALA A 176 -5.43 -46.46 16.62
CA ALA A 176 -6.48 -47.48 16.62
C ALA A 176 -6.79 -47.99 18.04
N ALA A 177 -5.77 -48.23 18.87
CA ALA A 177 -5.91 -48.66 20.26
C ALA A 177 -6.56 -47.61 21.20
N GLN A 178 -6.64 -46.33 20.79
CA GLN A 178 -7.32 -45.27 21.55
C GLN A 178 -8.80 -45.12 21.20
N LEU A 179 -9.24 -45.57 20.01
CA LEU A 179 -10.62 -45.45 19.55
C LEU A 179 -11.71 -46.17 20.39
N PRO A 180 -11.48 -47.28 21.14
CA PRO A 180 -12.53 -47.90 21.95
C PRO A 180 -12.86 -47.12 23.25
N ARG A 181 -12.33 -45.90 23.45
CA ARG A 181 -12.72 -45.00 24.56
C ARG A 181 -13.73 -43.92 24.18
N LEU A 182 -14.10 -43.80 22.91
CA LEU A 182 -15.25 -42.98 22.52
C LEU A 182 -16.54 -43.77 22.76
N GLN A 183 -17.49 -43.16 23.47
CA GLN A 183 -18.82 -43.73 23.70
C GLN A 183 -19.51 -44.09 22.36
N PRO A 184 -20.35 -45.15 22.30
CA PRO A 184 -21.00 -45.60 21.08
C PRO A 184 -22.09 -44.61 20.63
N GLY A 185 -21.65 -43.54 19.95
CA GLY A 185 -22.47 -42.45 19.45
C GLY A 185 -21.71 -41.40 18.62
N TYR A 186 -20.38 -41.47 18.52
CA TYR A 186 -19.55 -40.50 17.80
C TYR A 186 -18.68 -41.14 16.70
N GLN A 187 -19.36 -41.77 15.74
CA GLN A 187 -18.87 -42.06 14.39
C GLN A 187 -19.70 -41.19 13.41
N LEU A 188 -19.21 -40.67 12.28
CA LEU A 188 -17.90 -40.72 11.63
C LEU A 188 -17.77 -39.46 10.75
N ASN A 189 -16.66 -38.70 10.75
CA ASN A 189 -16.52 -37.55 9.82
C ASN A 189 -15.08 -37.04 9.53
N CYS A 190 -14.04 -37.81 9.86
CA CYS A 190 -12.65 -37.31 9.84
C CYS A 190 -11.80 -37.77 8.64
N LEU A 191 -12.35 -38.58 7.73
CA LEU A 191 -11.56 -39.50 6.88
C LEU A 191 -11.51 -39.13 5.38
N GLN A 192 -11.66 -37.84 5.04
CA GLN A 192 -11.76 -37.37 3.64
C GLN A 192 -10.71 -36.32 3.21
N HIS A 193 -9.71 -36.01 4.04
CA HIS A 193 -8.68 -35.01 3.72
C HIS A 193 -7.24 -35.53 3.75
N HIS A 194 -7.00 -36.70 3.13
CA HIS A 194 -5.68 -37.06 2.62
C HIS A 194 -5.42 -36.38 1.27
N GLY A 195 -5.28 -35.05 1.30
CA GLY A 195 -4.72 -34.25 0.21
C GLY A 195 -3.24 -33.97 0.47
N GLN A 196 -2.39 -34.05 -0.56
CA GLN A 196 -0.94 -33.88 -0.40
C GLN A 196 -0.58 -32.47 0.08
N VAL A 197 0.33 -32.39 1.06
CA VAL A 197 1.04 -31.15 1.43
C VAL A 197 2.54 -31.45 1.46
N GLU A 198 3.17 -31.42 0.29
CA GLU A 198 4.62 -31.54 0.18
C GLU A 198 5.30 -30.22 0.59
N GLY A 199 5.72 -30.15 1.87
CA GLY A 199 6.49 -29.04 2.41
C GLY A 199 8.01 -29.31 2.37
N PRO A 200 8.87 -28.30 2.13
CA PRO A 200 10.30 -28.48 1.85
C PRO A 200 11.18 -28.82 3.07
N HIS A 201 10.63 -29.45 4.11
CA HIS A 201 11.31 -29.72 5.37
C HIS A 201 12.28 -30.92 5.35
N HIS A 202 12.29 -31.72 4.29
CA HIS A 202 12.94 -33.03 4.28
C HIS A 202 14.48 -33.03 4.14
N ALA A 203 15.11 -31.85 4.01
CA ALA A 203 16.52 -31.70 3.65
C ALA A 203 17.49 -31.34 4.82
N LEU A 204 17.00 -31.18 6.05
CA LEU A 204 17.76 -30.58 7.16
C LEU A 204 18.25 -31.54 8.27
N LEU A 205 18.22 -32.86 8.04
CA LEU A 205 18.64 -33.88 9.02
C LEU A 205 19.91 -34.65 8.63
N GLN A 206 20.90 -33.99 8.03
CA GLN A 206 22.18 -34.64 7.74
C GLN A 206 23.42 -33.72 7.87
N LYS A 207 23.63 -33.19 9.09
CA LYS A 207 24.95 -32.67 9.58
C LYS A 207 24.93 -32.41 11.10
N VAL A 208 25.01 -33.48 11.89
CA VAL A 208 25.32 -33.40 13.34
C VAL A 208 26.38 -34.44 13.68
N ALA A 209 27.65 -34.06 13.52
CA ALA A 209 28.80 -34.80 14.00
C ALA A 209 29.97 -33.81 14.15
N GLU A 210 30.35 -33.50 15.40
CA GLU A 210 31.70 -33.12 15.90
C GLU A 210 31.61 -32.31 17.21
N GLY A 211 32.55 -32.53 18.13
CA GLY A 211 32.90 -31.60 19.22
C GLY A 211 32.01 -31.56 20.47
N PRO A 212 32.35 -32.28 21.56
CA PRO A 212 31.72 -32.09 22.86
C PRO A 212 32.29 -30.88 23.62
N GLY A 213 31.43 -30.20 24.38
CA GLY A 213 31.85 -29.42 25.56
C GLY A 213 32.13 -27.93 25.37
N GLN A 214 31.11 -27.09 25.56
CA GLN A 214 31.32 -25.81 26.25
C GLN A 214 30.03 -25.27 26.90
N VAL A 215 30.11 -24.93 28.19
CA VAL A 215 29.06 -24.16 28.88
C VAL A 215 29.07 -22.74 28.32
N ARG A 216 28.02 -22.34 27.60
CA ARG A 216 27.85 -20.96 27.10
C ARG A 216 26.53 -20.34 27.56
N LYS A 217 26.61 -19.03 27.79
CA LYS A 217 25.68 -18.21 28.61
C LYS A 217 24.23 -18.22 28.11
N VAL A 218 23.29 -17.94 29.02
CA VAL A 218 21.87 -17.72 28.69
C VAL A 218 21.73 -16.45 27.83
N VAL A 219 21.63 -16.64 26.51
CA VAL A 219 21.31 -15.56 25.56
C VAL A 219 19.78 -15.44 25.39
N GLU A 220 19.26 -14.22 25.50
CA GLU A 220 17.87 -13.87 25.17
C GLU A 220 17.70 -13.89 23.64
N VAL A 221 17.17 -14.99 23.11
CA VAL A 221 16.89 -15.13 21.67
C VAL A 221 15.57 -14.44 21.36
N ARG A 222 15.65 -13.20 20.89
CA ARG A 222 14.57 -12.57 20.10
C ARG A 222 14.60 -13.17 18.69
N GLY A 223 13.48 -13.20 17.98
CA GLY A 223 13.44 -13.84 16.66
C GLY A 223 12.35 -13.28 15.76
N LEU A 224 12.73 -12.94 14.52
CA LEU A 224 11.82 -12.80 13.40
C LEU A 224 11.32 -14.19 12.99
N TYR A 225 10.03 -14.32 12.74
CA TYR A 225 9.41 -15.56 12.25
C TYR A 225 8.41 -15.24 11.14
N PHE A 226 8.27 -16.20 10.24
CA PHE A 226 7.31 -16.21 9.15
C PHE A 226 5.95 -16.68 9.70
N ASN A 227 4.87 -16.16 9.11
CA ASN A 227 3.52 -16.75 9.18
C ASN A 227 3.31 -17.63 7.94
#